data_AF-A0A7S2ZLL8-F1
#
_entry.id   AF-A0A7S2ZLL8-F1
#
_cell.length_a   1.000
_cell.length_b   1.000
_cell.length_c   1.000
_cell.angle_alpha   90.00
_cell.angle_beta   90.00
_cell.angle_gamma   90.00
#
_symmetry.space_group_name_H-M   'P 1'
#
loop_
_entity.id
_entity.type
_entity.pdbx_description
1 polymer ?
#
loop_
_entity_poly.entity_id
_entity_poly.type
_entity_poly.pdbx_seq_one_letter_code
_entity_poly.pdbx_strand_id
1 'polypeptide(L)'
;MTQEFLAMLTSQAETSPKAKEVLEAIYTRMNLVMAAAQENLLSALQSPNPGALVEKLESLHAENKLDDSFMLLLAGNLEQAKKAGVEKAIKTLQEVQKQAMSILDESVTPELRLVRKLLREPNIDVRNALITDAFKSKGSFILDDETETSAGSAVDAKKFVQTMSELMKNFGNMEEAFQQNLKRIAAEAEEIAKDLYGYKEKDIKELQDEAFEKRTVSVWELEQMEMQSEMQGQDAPWENPRAAGFDDTGKRIV
;
A
#
# COMPACT_ATOMS: atom_id res chain seq x y z
N MET A 1 -4.57 16.74 -8.26
CA MET A 1 -4.42 17.92 -9.14
C MET A 1 -2.99 18.41 -8.99
N THR A 2 -2.21 18.48 -10.08
CA THR A 2 -0.79 18.84 -9.99
C THR A 2 -0.64 20.35 -9.79
N GLN A 3 0.37 20.80 -9.04
CA GLN A 3 0.65 22.24 -8.86
C GLN A 3 0.92 22.94 -10.20
N GLU A 4 1.45 22.21 -11.18
CA GLU A 4 1.67 22.66 -12.54
C GLU A 4 0.37 23.04 -13.27
N PHE A 5 -0.71 22.28 -13.05
CA PHE A 5 -2.01 22.60 -13.63
C PHE A 5 -2.57 23.91 -13.06
N LEU A 6 -2.48 24.11 -11.74
CA LEU A 6 -2.90 25.36 -11.12
C LEU A 6 -2.05 26.54 -11.60
N ALA A 7 -0.72 26.37 -11.70
CA ALA A 7 0.17 27.42 -12.21
C ALA A 7 -0.18 27.80 -13.68
N MET A 8 -0.40 26.80 -14.53
CA MET A 8 -0.86 27.02 -15.91
C MET A 8 -2.21 27.73 -15.96
N LEU A 9 -3.18 27.30 -15.14
CA LEU A 9 -4.51 27.88 -15.09
C LEU A 9 -4.47 29.33 -14.58
N THR A 10 -3.60 29.63 -13.62
CA THR A 10 -3.39 30.98 -13.09
C THR A 10 -2.82 31.91 -14.15
N SER A 11 -1.83 31.46 -14.92
CA SER A 11 -1.29 32.21 -16.06
C SER A 11 -2.34 32.41 -17.16
N GLN A 12 -3.16 31.40 -17.46
CA GLN A 12 -4.22 31.52 -18.46
C GLN A 12 -5.40 32.39 -17.99
N ALA A 13 -5.64 32.51 -16.69
CA ALA A 13 -6.69 33.37 -16.14
C ALA A 13 -6.45 34.87 -16.40
N GLU A 14 -5.22 35.28 -16.71
CA GLU A 14 -4.90 36.65 -17.12
C GLU A 14 -5.43 37.01 -18.51
N THR A 15 -5.62 36.00 -19.37
CA THR A 15 -5.96 36.18 -20.79
C THR A 15 -7.30 35.57 -21.19
N SER A 16 -7.78 34.57 -20.44
CA SER A 16 -9.02 33.86 -20.74
C SER A 16 -10.06 34.02 -19.61
N PRO A 17 -11.24 34.61 -19.89
CA PRO A 17 -12.30 34.75 -18.88
C PRO A 17 -12.80 33.38 -18.38
N LYS A 18 -12.80 32.36 -19.24
CA LYS A 18 -13.15 30.98 -18.84
C LYS A 18 -12.15 30.38 -17.86
N ALA A 19 -10.85 30.63 -18.06
CA ALA A 19 -9.83 30.14 -17.13
C ALA A 19 -9.98 30.81 -15.76
N LYS A 20 -10.35 32.09 -15.73
CA LYS A 20 -10.68 32.82 -14.50
C LYS A 20 -11.90 32.24 -13.78
N GLU A 21 -12.99 31.97 -14.50
CA GLU A 21 -14.19 31.33 -13.91
C GLU A 21 -13.89 29.96 -13.30
N VAL A 22 -13.10 29.13 -14.00
CA VAL A 22 -12.70 27.79 -13.49
C VAL A 22 -11.83 27.93 -12.24
N LEU A 23 -10.89 28.87 -12.25
CA LEU A 23 -10.00 29.14 -11.12
C LEU A 23 -10.77 29.65 -9.89
N GLU A 24 -11.73 30.55 -10.07
CA GLU A 24 -12.62 31.01 -9.00
C GLU A 24 -13.48 29.86 -8.45
N ALA A 25 -14.03 28.99 -9.31
CA ALA A 25 -14.78 27.82 -8.88
C ALA A 25 -13.92 26.83 -8.08
N ILE A 26 -12.67 26.59 -8.52
CA ILE A 26 -11.71 25.75 -7.79
C ILE A 26 -11.42 26.34 -6.41
N TYR A 27 -11.10 27.63 -6.30
CA TYR A 27 -10.84 28.24 -5.00
C TYR A 27 -12.06 28.23 -4.09
N THR A 28 -13.26 28.48 -4.64
CA THR A 28 -14.51 28.39 -3.88
C THR A 28 -14.70 26.99 -3.32
N ARG A 29 -14.48 25.95 -4.14
CA ARG A 29 -14.58 24.56 -3.70
C ARG A 29 -13.50 24.21 -2.68
N MET A 30 -12.25 24.62 -2.89
CA MET A 30 -11.15 24.39 -1.95
C MET A 30 -11.44 25.02 -0.59
N ASN A 31 -11.90 26.27 -0.56
CA ASN A 31 -12.26 26.95 0.68
C ASN A 31 -13.38 26.23 1.43
N LEU A 32 -14.40 25.76 0.70
CA LEU A 32 -15.51 25.00 1.31
C LEU A 32 -15.03 23.68 1.91
N VAL A 33 -14.21 22.92 1.18
CA VAL A 33 -13.64 21.65 1.66
C VAL A 33 -12.74 21.88 2.88
N MET A 34 -11.87 22.90 2.84
CA MET A 34 -10.97 23.22 3.95
C MET A 34 -11.73 23.71 5.19
N ALA A 35 -12.77 24.52 5.02
CA ALA A 35 -13.61 24.98 6.13
C ALA A 35 -14.31 23.79 6.81
N ALA A 36 -14.88 22.87 6.03
CA ALA A 36 -15.50 21.66 6.58
C ALA A 36 -14.48 20.76 7.30
N ALA A 37 -13.30 20.55 6.71
CA ALA A 37 -12.23 19.77 7.34
C ALA A 37 -11.74 20.41 8.65
N GLN A 38 -11.68 21.74 8.71
CA GLN A 38 -11.33 22.49 9.92
C GLN A 38 -12.39 22.32 11.01
N GLU A 39 -13.68 22.40 10.67
CA GLU A 39 -14.78 22.17 11.61
C GLU A 39 -14.75 20.72 12.14
N ASN A 40 -14.54 19.74 11.26
CA ASN A 40 -14.42 18.34 11.65
C ASN A 40 -13.25 18.12 12.60
N LEU A 41 -12.07 18.69 12.31
CA LEU A 41 -10.90 18.58 13.18
C LEU A 41 -11.14 19.23 14.55
N LEU A 42 -11.76 20.41 14.56
CA LEU A 42 -12.09 21.11 15.80
C LEU A 42 -13.08 20.31 16.65
N SER A 43 -14.08 19.70 16.00
CA SER A 43 -15.04 18.84 16.70
C SER A 43 -14.39 17.60 17.34
N ALA A 44 -13.37 17.01 16.69
CA ALA A 44 -12.59 15.91 17.26
C ALA A 44 -11.70 16.36 18.43
N LEU A 45 -11.07 17.53 18.31
CA LEU A 45 -10.21 18.09 19.36
C LEU A 45 -10.99 18.51 20.62
N GLN A 46 -12.29 18.80 20.48
CA GLN A 46 -13.18 19.14 21.59
C GLN A 46 -13.77 17.93 22.31
N SER A 47 -13.46 16.70 21.88
CA SER A 47 -13.94 15.49 22.54
C SER A 47 -13.50 15.46 24.02
N PRO A 48 -14.42 15.21 24.95
CA PRO A 48 -14.18 15.38 26.39
C PRO A 48 -13.24 14.31 26.99
N ASN A 49 -13.12 13.15 26.35
CA ASN A 49 -12.29 12.04 26.79
C ASN A 49 -11.80 11.21 25.58
N PRO A 50 -10.82 10.31 25.75
CA PRO A 50 -10.28 9.51 24.66
C PRO A 50 -11.31 8.59 23.96
N GLY A 51 -12.29 8.05 24.69
CA GLY A 51 -13.34 7.21 24.08
C GLY A 51 -14.23 8.01 23.13
N ALA A 52 -14.68 9.19 23.57
CA ALA A 52 -15.46 10.12 22.76
C ALA A 52 -14.66 10.68 21.56
N LEU A 53 -13.33 10.73 21.63
CA LEU A 53 -12.50 11.05 20.48
C LEU A 53 -12.57 9.94 19.42
N VAL A 54 -12.39 8.68 19.83
CA VAL A 54 -12.43 7.53 18.91
C VAL A 54 -13.81 7.43 18.25
N GLU A 55 -14.90 7.45 19.02
CA GLU A 55 -16.27 7.43 18.49
C GLU A 55 -16.51 8.57 17.48
N LYS A 56 -15.98 9.77 17.77
CA LYS A 56 -16.10 10.91 16.87
C LYS A 56 -15.35 10.68 15.56
N LEU A 57 -14.13 10.15 15.62
CA LEU A 57 -13.33 9.85 14.43
C LEU A 57 -13.94 8.72 13.60
N GLU A 58 -14.53 7.70 14.23
CA GLU A 58 -15.27 6.63 13.55
C GLU A 58 -16.50 7.17 12.81
N SER A 59 -17.28 8.05 13.45
CA SER A 59 -18.40 8.75 12.81
C SER A 59 -17.93 9.58 11.61
N LEU A 60 -16.83 10.34 11.76
CA LEU A 60 -16.24 11.10 10.64
C LEU A 60 -15.78 10.17 9.51
N HIS A 61 -15.22 9.00 9.83
CA HIS A 61 -14.82 8.03 8.82
C HIS A 61 -16.03 7.45 8.06
N ALA A 62 -17.08 7.04 8.78
CA ALA A 62 -18.32 6.54 8.18
C ALA A 62 -18.99 7.57 7.25
N GLU A 63 -18.85 8.86 7.57
CA GLU A 63 -19.35 9.97 6.75
C GLU A 63 -18.40 10.39 5.61
N ASN A 64 -17.28 9.69 5.39
CA ASN A 64 -16.21 10.04 4.44
C ASN A 64 -15.60 11.44 4.68
N LYS A 65 -15.63 11.90 5.93
CA LYS A 65 -15.09 13.19 6.39
C LYS A 65 -13.69 13.07 7.01
N LEU A 66 -13.24 11.84 7.29
CA LEU A 66 -11.86 11.54 7.63
C LEU A 66 -11.03 11.38 6.35
N ASP A 67 -10.97 12.45 5.55
CA ASP A 67 -10.40 12.47 4.20
C ASP A 67 -8.98 13.07 4.18
N ASP A 68 -8.39 13.16 2.99
CA ASP A 68 -7.06 13.75 2.80
C ASP A 68 -6.99 15.19 3.33
N SER A 69 -8.07 15.97 3.15
CA SER A 69 -8.16 17.35 3.63
C SER A 69 -8.04 17.43 5.15
N PHE A 70 -8.77 16.55 5.86
CA PHE A 70 -8.65 16.41 7.32
C PHE A 70 -7.22 16.06 7.74
N MET A 71 -6.63 15.05 7.09
CA MET A 71 -5.28 14.58 7.43
C MET A 71 -4.19 15.64 7.16
N LEU A 72 -4.34 16.40 6.06
CA LEU A 72 -3.44 17.50 5.72
C LEU A 72 -3.52 18.64 6.74
N LEU A 73 -4.72 19.05 7.14
CA LEU A 73 -4.91 20.08 8.17
C LEU A 73 -4.32 19.64 9.51
N LEU A 74 -4.55 18.38 9.90
CA LEU A 74 -3.98 17.82 11.12
C LEU A 74 -2.44 17.83 11.08
N ALA A 75 -1.83 17.41 9.97
CA ALA A 75 -0.39 17.42 9.79
C ALA A 75 0.19 18.84 9.85
N GLY A 76 -0.45 19.79 9.16
CA GLY A 76 -0.04 21.20 9.18
C GLY A 76 -0.14 21.83 10.57
N ASN A 77 -1.22 21.56 11.31
CA ASN A 77 -1.39 22.05 12.68
C ASN A 77 -0.36 21.44 13.64
N LEU A 78 -0.03 20.16 13.46
CA LEU A 78 0.99 19.47 14.25
C LEU A 78 2.39 20.04 13.98
N GLU A 79 2.72 20.35 12.72
CA GLU A 79 3.97 21.02 12.36
C GLU A 79 4.06 22.43 12.97
N GLN A 80 2.97 23.20 12.91
CA GLN A 80 2.91 24.53 13.55
C GLN A 80 3.07 24.44 15.07
N ALA A 81 2.40 23.48 15.72
CA ALA A 81 2.53 23.27 17.17
C ALA A 81 3.95 22.89 17.57
N LYS A 82 4.63 22.05 16.77
CA LYS A 82 6.06 21.69 16.94
C LYS A 82 6.96 22.92 16.80
N LYS A 83 6.77 23.73 15.76
CA LYS A 83 7.53 24.97 15.55
C LYS A 83 7.32 25.97 16.68
N ALA A 84 6.11 26.05 17.22
CA ALA A 84 5.77 26.92 18.35
C ALA A 84 6.18 26.35 19.72
N GLY A 85 6.63 25.09 19.79
CA GLY A 85 7.04 24.45 21.05
C GLY A 85 5.89 24.20 22.03
N VAL A 86 4.64 24.09 21.56
CA VAL A 86 3.46 23.93 22.43
C VAL A 86 3.22 22.44 22.73
N GLU A 87 3.95 21.90 23.70
CA GLU A 87 3.95 20.47 24.06
C GLU A 87 2.57 19.84 24.24
N LYS A 88 1.64 20.53 24.92
CA LYS A 88 0.29 20.01 25.12
C LYS A 88 -0.46 19.82 23.80
N ALA A 89 -0.36 20.80 22.90
CA ALA A 89 -1.00 20.73 21.58
C ALA A 89 -0.36 19.65 20.72
N ILE A 90 0.97 19.51 20.77
CA ILE A 90 1.69 18.44 20.06
C ILE A 90 1.17 17.07 20.48
N LYS A 91 1.09 16.80 21.79
CA LYS A 91 0.60 15.51 22.31
C LYS A 91 -0.85 15.23 21.90
N THR A 92 -1.75 16.21 22.01
CA THR A 92 -3.15 16.03 21.61
C THR A 92 -3.27 15.77 20.11
N LEU A 93 -2.58 16.54 19.26
CA LEU A 93 -2.62 16.35 17.81
C LEU A 93 -1.98 15.02 17.38
N GLN A 94 -0.92 14.58 18.06
CA GLN A 94 -0.32 13.25 17.83
C GLN A 94 -1.30 12.13 18.18
N GLU A 95 -2.05 12.26 19.27
CA GLU A 95 -3.04 11.25 19.64
C GLU A 95 -4.18 11.21 18.62
N VAL A 96 -4.72 12.36 18.20
CA VAL A 96 -5.74 12.42 17.13
C VAL A 96 -5.21 11.79 15.84
N GLN A 97 -3.98 12.11 15.45
CA GLN A 97 -3.34 11.55 14.26
C GLN A 97 -3.23 10.03 14.35
N LYS A 98 -2.75 9.51 15.48
CA LYS A 98 -2.62 8.08 15.71
C LYS A 98 -3.96 7.36 15.60
N GLN A 99 -5.01 7.87 16.26
CA GLN A 99 -6.34 7.26 16.25
C GLN A 99 -6.98 7.31 14.86
N ALA A 100 -6.92 8.47 14.19
CA ALA A 100 -7.40 8.63 12.83
C ALA A 100 -6.73 7.64 11.85
N MET A 101 -5.41 7.48 11.97
CA MET A 101 -4.65 6.54 11.14
C MET A 101 -5.01 5.08 11.44
N SER A 102 -5.27 4.73 12.70
CA SER A 102 -5.72 3.37 13.05
C SER A 102 -7.04 3.03 12.36
N ILE A 103 -8.01 3.95 12.41
CA ILE A 103 -9.32 3.78 11.77
C ILE A 103 -9.19 3.66 10.23
N LEU A 104 -8.37 4.51 9.61
CA LEU A 104 -8.10 4.46 8.16
C LEU A 104 -7.33 3.21 7.73
N ASP A 105 -6.49 2.67 8.62
CA ASP A 105 -5.74 1.45 8.37
C ASP A 105 -6.65 0.22 8.53
N GLU A 106 -7.65 0.27 9.42
CA GLU A 106 -8.62 -0.79 9.65
C GLU A 106 -9.58 -1.01 8.47
N SER A 107 -9.88 0.03 7.70
CA SER A 107 -10.74 -0.02 6.52
C SER A 107 -10.07 -0.52 5.25
N VAL A 108 -8.76 -0.83 5.28
CA VAL A 108 -8.03 -1.40 4.14
C VAL A 108 -7.59 -2.84 4.39
N THR A 109 -7.20 -3.52 3.31
CA THR A 109 -6.71 -4.90 3.35
C THR A 109 -5.49 -5.04 4.27
N PRO A 110 -5.28 -6.20 4.90
CA PRO A 110 -4.12 -6.45 5.76
C PRO A 110 -2.78 -6.14 5.09
N GLU A 111 -2.68 -6.43 3.79
CA GLU A 111 -1.52 -6.15 2.95
C GLU A 111 -1.27 -4.65 2.82
N LEU A 112 -2.28 -3.88 2.42
CA LEU A 112 -2.15 -2.43 2.25
C LEU A 112 -1.92 -1.73 3.59
N ARG A 113 -2.51 -2.25 4.67
CA ARG A 113 -2.25 -1.83 6.04
C ARG A 113 -0.78 -2.02 6.41
N LEU A 114 -0.20 -3.18 6.10
CA LEU A 114 1.22 -3.44 6.33
C LEU A 114 2.10 -2.48 5.52
N VAL A 115 1.80 -2.27 4.22
CA VAL A 115 2.54 -1.31 3.39
C VAL A 115 2.53 0.09 4.00
N ARG A 116 1.35 0.58 4.41
CA ARG A 116 1.21 1.89 5.05
C ARG A 116 2.01 2.00 6.34
N LYS A 117 2.04 0.96 7.17
CA LYS A 117 2.87 0.92 8.38
C LYS A 117 4.36 0.98 8.06
N LEU A 118 4.82 0.19 7.08
CA LEU A 118 6.23 0.14 6.67
C LEU A 118 6.72 1.46 6.07
N LEU A 119 5.87 2.15 5.29
CA LEU A 119 6.20 3.46 4.72
C LEU A 119 6.39 4.55 5.78
N ARG A 120 5.73 4.42 6.95
CA ARG A 120 5.83 5.39 8.04
C ARG A 120 6.98 5.08 9.00
N GLU A 121 7.52 3.86 8.96
CA GLU A 121 8.56 3.42 9.88
C GLU A 121 9.95 3.62 9.26
N PRO A 122 10.70 4.65 9.69
CA PRO A 122 12.02 4.91 9.15
C PRO A 122 13.05 3.87 9.60
N ASN A 123 12.87 3.23 10.76
CA ASN A 123 13.84 2.30 11.31
C ASN A 123 13.75 0.92 10.65
N ILE A 124 14.88 0.46 10.08
CA ILE A 124 14.96 -0.82 9.39
C ILE A 124 14.72 -2.03 10.29
N ASP A 125 15.26 -2.02 11.50
CA ASP A 125 15.11 -3.14 12.45
C ASP A 125 13.64 -3.29 12.85
N VAL A 126 12.96 -2.17 13.06
CA VAL A 126 11.52 -2.15 13.38
C VAL A 126 10.69 -2.60 12.17
N ARG A 127 11.00 -2.14 10.95
CA ARG A 127 10.33 -2.64 9.74
C ARG A 127 10.50 -4.14 9.57
N ASN A 128 11.72 -4.65 9.75
CA ASN A 128 12.01 -6.06 9.60
C ASN A 128 11.24 -6.90 10.62
N ALA A 129 11.16 -6.43 11.86
CA ALA A 129 10.33 -7.07 12.89
C ALA A 129 8.84 -7.08 12.52
N LEU A 130 8.30 -5.96 11.99
CA LEU A 130 6.92 -5.85 11.54
C LEU A 130 6.60 -6.79 10.38
N ILE A 131 7.49 -6.89 9.39
CA ILE A 131 7.35 -7.82 8.25
C ILE A 131 7.39 -9.26 8.77
N THR A 132 8.36 -9.58 9.62
CA THR A 132 8.52 -10.91 10.19
C THR A 132 7.29 -11.33 10.98
N ASP A 133 6.75 -10.46 11.83
CA ASP A 133 5.53 -10.73 12.61
C ASP A 133 4.31 -10.91 11.69
N ALA A 134 4.22 -10.12 10.62
CA ALA A 134 3.10 -10.20 9.68
C ALA A 134 3.12 -11.51 8.85
N PHE A 135 4.30 -11.98 8.45
CA PHE A 135 4.47 -13.19 7.62
C PHE A 135 4.55 -14.48 8.42
N LYS A 136 4.93 -14.44 9.70
CA LYS A 136 4.88 -15.62 10.57
C LYS A 136 3.44 -16.13 10.68
N SER A 137 3.24 -17.43 10.47
CA SER A 137 1.98 -18.09 10.81
C SER A 137 1.74 -17.99 12.31
N LYS A 138 0.53 -17.62 12.72
CA LYS A 138 0.12 -17.80 14.11
C LYS A 138 -0.06 -19.31 14.30
N GLY A 139 0.41 -19.87 15.40
CA GLY A 139 0.63 -21.31 15.55
C GLY A 139 -0.51 -22.24 15.09
N SER A 140 -0.13 -23.48 14.76
CA SER A 140 -1.07 -24.60 14.55
C SER A 140 -1.81 -24.91 15.84
N PHE A 141 -3.14 -25.02 15.76
CA PHE A 141 -3.97 -25.58 16.80
C PHE A 141 -4.35 -27.01 16.39
N ILE A 142 -4.04 -27.97 17.26
CA ILE A 142 -4.51 -29.35 17.14
C ILE A 142 -5.95 -29.37 17.65
N LEU A 143 -6.91 -29.64 16.77
CA LEU A 143 -8.29 -29.94 17.17
C LEU A 143 -8.35 -31.37 17.74
N ASP A 144 -9.30 -31.63 18.65
CA ASP A 144 -9.53 -32.95 19.30
C ASP A 144 -9.78 -34.12 18.31
N ASP A 145 -9.91 -33.84 17.01
CA ASP A 145 -10.14 -34.81 15.92
C ASP A 145 -8.88 -35.02 15.04
N GLU A 146 -7.68 -34.86 15.62
CA GLU A 146 -6.36 -34.99 14.95
C GLU A 146 -6.16 -34.09 13.70
N THR A 147 -7.04 -33.10 13.49
CA THR A 147 -6.92 -32.13 12.41
C THR A 147 -6.09 -30.94 12.88
N GLU A 148 -4.87 -30.82 12.35
CA GLU A 148 -4.06 -29.61 12.50
C GLU A 148 -4.67 -28.48 11.66
N THR A 149 -5.19 -27.44 12.31
CA THR A 149 -5.55 -26.20 11.63
C THR A 149 -4.51 -25.15 11.94
N SER A 150 -3.80 -24.70 10.91
CA SER A 150 -2.92 -23.55 11.04
C SER A 150 -3.74 -22.28 11.02
N ALA A 151 -3.57 -21.42 12.03
CA ALA A 151 -3.97 -20.04 11.85
C ALA A 151 -3.01 -19.46 10.78
N GLY A 152 -3.54 -19.19 9.58
CA GLY A 152 -2.74 -18.62 8.50
C GLY A 152 -1.93 -17.39 8.95
N SER A 153 -0.90 -17.02 8.18
CA SER A 153 -0.15 -15.79 8.45
C SER A 153 -1.08 -14.57 8.51
N ALA A 154 -0.72 -13.57 9.32
CA ALA A 154 -1.54 -12.37 9.48
C ALA A 154 -1.65 -11.58 8.16
N VAL A 155 -0.62 -11.67 7.33
CA VAL A 155 -0.59 -11.16 5.96
C VAL A 155 -0.04 -12.24 5.05
N ASP A 156 -0.69 -12.44 3.91
CA ASP A 156 -0.17 -13.33 2.87
C ASP A 156 0.96 -12.60 2.11
N ALA A 157 2.19 -13.14 2.17
CA ALA A 157 3.35 -12.56 1.51
C ALA A 157 3.12 -12.36 -0.01
N LYS A 158 2.31 -13.22 -0.63
CA LYS A 158 1.96 -13.22 -2.04
C LYS A 158 1.12 -12.00 -2.40
N LYS A 159 0.03 -11.82 -1.66
CA LYS A 159 -0.90 -10.69 -1.81
C LYS A 159 -0.23 -9.37 -1.45
N PHE A 160 0.71 -9.40 -0.50
CA PHE A 160 1.52 -8.24 -0.15
C PHE A 160 2.38 -7.76 -1.33
N VAL A 161 3.08 -8.67 -2.02
CA VAL A 161 3.87 -8.33 -3.22
C VAL A 161 2.99 -7.81 -4.36
N GLN A 162 1.81 -8.40 -4.56
CA GLN A 162 0.85 -7.91 -5.54
C GLN A 162 0.41 -6.47 -5.20
N THR A 163 0.04 -6.22 -3.95
CA THR A 163 -0.34 -4.88 -3.47
C THR A 163 0.79 -3.87 -3.68
N MET A 164 2.03 -4.24 -3.39
CA MET A 164 3.21 -3.40 -3.65
C MET A 164 3.43 -3.12 -5.14
N SER A 165 3.25 -4.13 -6.00
CA SER A 165 3.37 -4.00 -7.45
C SER A 165 2.30 -3.10 -8.05
N GLU A 166 1.05 -3.25 -7.60
CA GLU A 166 -0.07 -2.39 -7.97
C GLU A 166 0.17 -0.95 -7.53
N LEU A 167 0.68 -0.73 -6.31
CA LEU A 167 1.07 0.59 -5.84
C LEU A 167 2.17 1.20 -6.71
N MET A 168 3.23 0.44 -7.02
CA MET A 168 4.30 0.93 -7.91
C MET A 168 3.78 1.28 -9.31
N LYS A 169 2.83 0.51 -9.85
CA LYS A 169 2.21 0.77 -11.16
C LYS A 169 1.32 2.03 -11.13
N ASN A 170 0.47 2.15 -10.11
CA ASN A 170 -0.47 3.27 -9.98
C ASN A 170 0.26 4.58 -9.67
N PHE A 171 1.40 4.51 -8.99
CA PHE A 171 2.21 5.65 -8.60
C PHE A 171 3.49 5.82 -9.42
N GLY A 172 3.58 5.20 -10.61
CA GLY A 172 4.75 5.30 -11.50
C GLY A 172 5.10 6.74 -11.93
N ASN A 173 4.16 7.69 -11.77
CA ASN A 173 4.37 9.12 -12.02
C ASN A 173 4.64 9.95 -10.74
N MET A 174 4.80 9.33 -9.56
CA MET A 174 5.11 10.04 -8.33
C MET A 174 6.62 10.23 -8.10
N GLU A 175 6.95 11.15 -7.21
CA GLU A 175 8.27 11.55 -6.76
C GLU A 175 9.26 10.37 -6.60
N GLU A 176 10.47 10.54 -7.17
CA GLU A 176 11.49 9.49 -7.27
C GLU A 176 11.87 8.91 -5.89
N ALA A 177 11.92 9.76 -4.86
CA ALA A 177 12.21 9.35 -3.49
C ALA A 177 11.17 8.37 -2.91
N PHE A 178 9.89 8.56 -3.24
CA PHE A 178 8.82 7.66 -2.81
C PHE A 178 8.94 6.29 -3.47
N GLN A 179 9.26 6.26 -4.77
CA GLN A 179 9.49 5.01 -5.49
C GLN A 179 10.70 4.25 -4.96
N GLN A 180 11.79 4.95 -4.63
CA GLN A 180 12.97 4.35 -4.02
C GLN A 180 12.65 3.73 -2.66
N ASN A 181 11.85 4.42 -1.83
CA ASN A 181 11.40 3.89 -0.54
C ASN A 181 10.54 2.63 -0.68
N LEU A 182 9.60 2.61 -1.64
CA LEU A 182 8.78 1.42 -1.93
C LEU A 182 9.63 0.24 -2.39
N LYS A 183 10.57 0.47 -3.33
CA LYS A 183 11.50 -0.57 -3.80
C LYS A 183 12.36 -1.13 -2.68
N ARG A 184 12.85 -0.27 -1.79
CA ARG A 184 13.63 -0.68 -0.62
C ARG A 184 12.81 -1.57 0.31
N ILE A 185 11.58 -1.17 0.65
CA ILE A 185 10.68 -1.96 1.50
C ILE A 185 10.35 -3.31 0.85
N ALA A 186 10.15 -3.33 -0.48
CA ALA A 186 9.90 -4.58 -1.21
C ALA A 186 11.10 -5.54 -1.11
N ALA A 187 12.33 -5.04 -1.27
CA ALA A 187 13.54 -5.85 -1.14
C ALA A 187 13.72 -6.42 0.28
N GLU A 188 13.48 -5.61 1.31
CA GLU A 188 13.52 -6.05 2.71
C GLU A 188 12.47 -7.14 2.99
N ALA A 189 11.25 -6.98 2.46
CA ALA A 189 10.20 -7.96 2.62
C ALA A 189 10.51 -9.27 1.89
N GLU A 190 11.14 -9.20 0.72
CA GLU A 190 11.58 -10.36 -0.04
C GLU A 190 12.68 -11.13 0.71
N GLU A 191 13.67 -10.44 1.27
CA GLU A 191 14.75 -11.06 2.05
C GLU A 191 14.20 -11.80 3.28
N ILE A 192 13.27 -11.17 4.01
CA ILE A 192 12.64 -11.77 5.19
C ILE A 192 11.75 -12.95 4.80
N ALA A 193 11.00 -12.85 3.70
CA ALA A 193 10.22 -13.97 3.20
C ALA A 193 11.14 -15.15 2.83
N LYS A 194 12.26 -14.90 2.14
CA LYS A 194 13.26 -15.94 1.82
C LYS A 194 13.81 -16.60 3.08
N ASP A 195 14.13 -15.82 4.11
CA ASP A 195 14.60 -16.35 5.39
C ASP A 195 13.53 -17.22 6.07
N LEU A 196 12.29 -16.72 6.12
CA LEU A 196 11.18 -17.34 6.84
C LEU A 196 10.68 -18.63 6.17
N TYR A 197 10.77 -18.72 4.84
CA TYR A 197 10.43 -19.92 4.08
C TYR A 197 11.64 -20.83 3.78
N GLY A 198 12.83 -20.53 4.34
CA GLY A 198 14.00 -21.41 4.26
C GLY A 198 14.72 -21.43 2.90
N TYR A 199 14.61 -20.36 2.11
CA TYR A 199 15.24 -20.21 0.78
C TYR A 199 16.63 -19.55 0.82
N LYS A 200 17.22 -19.39 2.00
CA LYS A 200 18.42 -18.55 2.27
C LYS A 200 19.70 -18.95 1.50
N GLU A 201 19.81 -20.20 1.06
CA GLU A 201 21.03 -20.74 0.43
C GLU A 201 20.90 -20.97 -1.09
N LYS A 202 19.77 -20.60 -1.71
CA LYS A 202 19.52 -20.89 -3.12
C LYS A 202 19.64 -19.63 -3.96
N ASP A 203 20.55 -19.66 -4.93
CA ASP A 203 20.66 -18.62 -5.96
C ASP A 203 19.32 -18.48 -6.72
N ILE A 204 19.04 -17.33 -7.32
CA ILE A 204 17.80 -17.11 -8.13
C ILE A 204 17.67 -18.23 -9.17
N LYS A 205 18.81 -18.65 -9.72
CA LYS A 205 18.90 -19.74 -10.68
C LYS A 205 18.62 -21.12 -10.08
N GLU A 206 19.08 -21.38 -8.85
CA GLU A 206 18.80 -22.64 -8.14
C GLU A 206 17.35 -22.71 -7.65
N LEU A 207 16.77 -21.58 -7.28
CA LEU A 207 15.33 -21.47 -7.02
C LEU A 207 14.55 -21.70 -8.31
N GLN A 208 14.97 -21.18 -9.45
CA GLN A 208 14.33 -21.45 -10.75
C GLN A 208 14.49 -22.89 -11.19
N ASP A 209 15.65 -23.50 -11.01
CA ASP A 209 15.96 -24.87 -11.40
C ASP A 209 15.27 -25.88 -10.48
N GLU A 210 15.28 -25.68 -9.16
CA GLU A 210 14.55 -26.55 -8.23
C GLU A 210 13.04 -26.44 -8.45
N ALA A 211 12.58 -25.24 -8.79
CA ALA A 211 11.19 -24.99 -9.00
C ALA A 211 10.78 -25.50 -10.41
N PHE A 212 11.66 -25.47 -11.41
CA PHE A 212 11.48 -26.22 -12.67
C PHE A 212 11.48 -27.75 -12.47
N GLU A 213 12.41 -28.29 -11.67
CA GLU A 213 12.50 -29.72 -11.32
C GLU A 213 11.31 -30.20 -10.50
N LYS A 214 10.78 -29.36 -9.60
CA LYS A 214 9.54 -29.58 -8.85
C LYS A 214 8.28 -29.17 -9.63
N ARG A 215 8.43 -28.70 -10.87
CA ARG A 215 7.37 -28.10 -11.74
C ARG A 215 6.66 -26.87 -11.19
N THR A 216 7.18 -26.26 -10.15
CA THR A 216 6.86 -24.91 -9.75
C THR A 216 7.78 -23.93 -10.48
N VAL A 217 7.65 -23.64 -11.79
CA VAL A 217 8.24 -22.37 -12.30
C VAL A 217 7.80 -21.26 -11.33
N SER A 218 8.65 -20.27 -11.01
CA SER A 218 8.35 -19.19 -10.03
C SER A 218 6.84 -18.99 -9.95
N VAL A 219 6.21 -19.46 -8.85
CA VAL A 219 4.75 -19.70 -8.82
C VAL A 219 4.00 -18.44 -9.26
N TRP A 220 4.60 -17.28 -9.02
CA TRP A 220 4.16 -15.93 -9.37
C TRP A 220 4.13 -15.62 -10.87
N GLU A 221 5.04 -16.17 -11.66
CA GLU A 221 5.16 -15.87 -13.09
C GLU A 221 4.35 -16.83 -13.97
N LEU A 222 4.12 -18.08 -13.57
CA LEU A 222 3.25 -18.99 -14.33
C LEU A 222 1.78 -18.58 -14.28
N GLU A 223 1.29 -18.22 -13.10
CA GLU A 223 -0.12 -17.91 -12.89
C GLU A 223 -0.53 -16.64 -13.66
N GLN A 224 0.40 -15.67 -13.75
CA GLN A 224 0.23 -14.48 -14.60
C GLN A 224 0.21 -14.82 -16.10
N MET A 225 1.02 -15.79 -16.50
CA MET A 225 1.12 -16.23 -17.90
C MET A 225 -0.09 -17.09 -18.32
N GLU A 226 -0.65 -17.90 -17.41
CA GLU A 226 -1.85 -18.72 -17.60
C GLU A 226 -3.12 -17.86 -17.68
N MET A 227 -3.32 -16.93 -16.73
CA MET A 227 -4.44 -15.99 -16.78
C MET A 227 -4.44 -15.13 -18.05
N GLN A 228 -3.26 -14.73 -18.54
CA GLN A 228 -3.15 -13.99 -19.81
C GLN A 228 -3.55 -14.83 -21.03
N SER A 229 -3.21 -16.12 -21.05
CA SER A 229 -3.56 -17.05 -22.12
C SER A 229 -5.07 -17.36 -22.14
N GLU A 230 -5.68 -17.64 -20.99
CA GLU A 230 -7.13 -17.90 -20.88
C GLU A 230 -7.97 -16.68 -21.27
N MET A 231 -7.57 -15.48 -20.86
CA MET A 231 -8.24 -14.23 -21.24
C MET A 231 -8.21 -13.98 -22.76
N GLN A 232 -7.22 -14.52 -23.45
CA GLN A 232 -7.07 -14.43 -24.90
C GLN A 232 -7.69 -15.62 -25.65
N GLY A 233 -8.28 -16.58 -24.92
CA GLY A 233 -8.84 -17.82 -25.48
C GLY A 233 -7.77 -18.71 -26.14
N GLN A 234 -6.53 -18.63 -25.65
CA GLN A 234 -5.41 -19.44 -26.10
C GLN A 234 -4.99 -20.42 -25.01
N ASP A 235 -4.54 -21.61 -25.41
CA ASP A 235 -3.99 -22.62 -24.51
C ASP A 235 -2.67 -22.13 -23.90
N ALA A 236 -2.35 -22.59 -22.70
CA ALA A 236 -1.14 -22.16 -22.01
C ALA A 236 0.11 -22.63 -22.78
N PRO A 237 1.22 -21.85 -22.80
CA PRO A 237 2.42 -22.16 -23.60
C PRO A 237 3.05 -23.53 -23.34
N TRP A 238 2.75 -24.15 -22.20
CA TRP A 238 3.25 -25.46 -21.79
C TRP A 238 2.27 -26.62 -22.06
N GLU A 239 1.02 -26.35 -22.48
CA GLU A 239 0.08 -27.39 -22.89
C GLU A 239 0.43 -27.99 -24.25
N ASN A 240 1.32 -27.33 -25.02
CA ASN A 240 1.87 -27.87 -26.25
C ASN A 240 3.41 -27.81 -26.23
N PRO A 241 4.11 -28.92 -25.90
CA PRO A 241 5.57 -28.93 -25.75
C PRO A 241 6.35 -28.79 -27.07
N ARG A 242 5.67 -28.44 -28.17
CA ARG A 242 6.27 -28.27 -29.49
C ARG A 242 6.78 -26.84 -29.64
N ALA A 243 8.07 -26.64 -29.36
CA ALA A 243 8.76 -25.48 -29.91
C ALA A 243 8.67 -25.54 -31.43
N ALA A 244 8.01 -24.56 -32.05
CA ALA A 244 7.82 -24.51 -33.49
C ALA A 244 9.19 -24.59 -34.20
N GLY A 245 9.36 -25.59 -35.06
CA GLY A 245 10.60 -25.82 -35.83
C GLY A 245 11.56 -26.87 -35.25
N PHE A 246 11.15 -27.71 -34.30
CA PHE A 246 11.94 -28.84 -33.80
C PHE A 246 11.15 -30.17 -33.92
N ASP A 247 11.84 -31.26 -34.26
CA ASP A 247 11.27 -32.61 -34.31
C ASP A 247 11.19 -33.28 -32.93
N ASP A 248 10.57 -34.46 -32.87
CA ASP A 248 10.35 -35.24 -31.64
C ASP A 248 11.65 -35.67 -30.91
N THR A 249 12.82 -35.39 -31.50
CA THR A 249 14.14 -35.64 -30.90
C THR A 249 14.89 -34.35 -30.53
N GLY A 250 14.23 -33.19 -30.61
CA GLY A 250 14.82 -31.90 -30.27
C GLY A 250 15.78 -31.37 -31.34
N LYS A 251 15.67 -31.85 -32.58
CA LYS A 251 16.50 -31.37 -33.70
C LYS A 251 15.74 -30.32 -34.51
N ARG A 252 16.42 -29.22 -34.86
CA ARG A 252 15.81 -28.14 -35.64
C ARG A 252 15.46 -28.65 -37.04
N ILE A 253 14.19 -28.57 -37.41
CA ILE A 253 13.69 -28.86 -38.75
C ILE A 253 14.10 -27.66 -39.61
N VAL A 254 15.03 -27.88 -40.54
CA VAL A 254 15.40 -26.88 -41.56
C VAL A 254 14.31 -26.79 -42.61
#